data_AF-A0AB72X3X2-F1
#
_entry.id   AF-A0AB72X3X2-F1
#
_cell.length_a   1.000
_cell.length_b   1.000
_cell.length_c   1.000
_cell.angle_alpha   90.00
_cell.angle_beta   90.00
_cell.angle_gamma   90.00
#
_symmetry.space_group_name_H-M   'P 1'
#
loop_
_entity.id
_entity.type
_entity.pdbx_description
1 polymer ?
#
loop_
_entity_poly.entity_id
_entity_poly.type
_entity_poly.pdbx_seq_one_letter_code
_entity_poly.pdbx_strand_id
1 'polypeptide(L)'
;MTTIYATLGVQPDATLDEIKRAYRRAAMKWHPDRNPGREAEAYAAFQEIREAYAILSDAEQRRVYDEVFAQEMQRWQAERDAQEAQEQEAQRERERLAQAHYEKMVAIAMRFADAGHNRDVLFGVLLGKDCDAELAARIADSVWALQEAWRESAATTDSPDNAATIKPDEATSPQRASSAFESFWQGLFGLRQ
;
A
#
# COMPACT_ATOMS: atom_id res chain seq x y z
N MET A 1 -1.57 1.99 -24.90
CA MET A 1 -1.44 2.81 -26.11
C MET A 1 -0.59 2.05 -27.11
N THR A 2 -1.11 1.80 -28.30
CA THR A 2 -0.32 1.19 -29.39
C THR A 2 0.50 2.31 -30.04
N THR A 3 1.83 2.19 -30.02
CA THR A 3 2.71 3.17 -30.68
C THR A 3 2.67 2.97 -32.19
N ILE A 4 3.01 4.01 -32.96
CA ILE A 4 3.08 3.91 -34.43
C ILE A 4 4.13 2.85 -34.86
N TYR A 5 5.20 2.72 -34.08
CA TYR A 5 6.20 1.66 -34.23
C TYR A 5 5.59 0.27 -34.01
N ALA A 6 4.75 0.09 -32.99
CA ALA A 6 4.05 -1.16 -32.72
C ALA A 6 3.05 -1.52 -33.84
N THR A 7 2.37 -0.54 -34.45
CA THR A 7 1.48 -0.75 -35.60
C THR A 7 2.22 -1.34 -36.81
N LEU A 8 3.46 -0.89 -37.05
CA LEU A 8 4.34 -1.44 -38.08
C LEU A 8 5.10 -2.70 -37.64
N GLY A 9 5.05 -3.07 -36.36
CA GLY A 9 5.79 -4.19 -35.78
C GLY A 9 7.30 -3.96 -35.78
N VAL A 10 7.74 -2.72 -35.59
CA VAL A 10 9.14 -2.32 -35.51
C VAL A 10 9.45 -1.73 -34.14
N GLN A 11 10.74 -1.70 -33.79
CA GLN A 11 11.19 -1.06 -32.57
C GLN A 11 11.33 0.47 -32.77
N PRO A 12 11.30 1.27 -31.69
CA PRO A 12 11.46 2.73 -31.77
C PRO A 12 12.81 3.18 -32.36
N ASP A 13 13.85 2.35 -32.22
CA ASP A 13 15.20 2.56 -32.76
C ASP A 13 15.36 2.08 -34.21
N ALA A 14 14.28 1.58 -34.84
CA ALA A 14 14.34 1.04 -36.19
C ALA A 14 14.82 2.08 -37.21
N THR A 15 15.66 1.63 -38.12
CA THR A 15 16.16 2.40 -39.26
C THR A 15 15.08 2.59 -40.32
N LEU A 16 15.24 3.61 -41.17
CA LEU A 16 14.30 3.86 -42.27
C LEU A 16 14.14 2.64 -43.19
N ASP A 17 15.21 1.88 -43.40
CA ASP A 17 15.18 0.67 -44.23
C ASP A 17 14.39 -0.47 -43.58
N GLU A 18 14.47 -0.62 -42.26
CA GLU A 18 13.66 -1.59 -41.50
C GLU A 18 12.18 -1.21 -41.52
N ILE A 19 11.87 0.08 -41.37
CA ILE A 19 10.51 0.62 -41.46
C ILE A 19 9.92 0.34 -42.86
N LYS A 20 10.69 0.61 -43.93
CA LYS A 20 10.29 0.29 -45.31
C LYS A 20 10.08 -1.21 -45.53
N ARG A 21 10.95 -2.06 -44.96
CA ARG A 21 10.81 -3.53 -45.05
C ARG A 21 9.58 -4.02 -44.29
N ALA A 22 9.32 -3.47 -43.10
CA ALA A 22 8.16 -3.79 -42.29
C ALA A 22 6.86 -3.41 -42.99
N TYR A 23 6.77 -2.19 -43.55
CA TYR A 23 5.62 -1.75 -44.34
C TYR A 23 5.32 -2.69 -45.51
N ARG A 24 6.34 -3.08 -46.30
CA ARG A 24 6.13 -4.04 -47.42
C ARG A 24 5.61 -5.40 -46.96
N ARG A 25 6.16 -5.94 -45.86
CA ARG A 25 5.69 -7.22 -45.29
C ARG A 25 4.25 -7.12 -44.79
N ALA A 26 3.92 -6.02 -44.12
CA ALA A 26 2.59 -5.78 -43.55
C ALA A 26 1.55 -5.52 -44.64
N ALA A 27 1.89 -4.76 -45.69
CA ALA A 27 1.07 -4.57 -46.88
C ALA A 27 0.77 -5.89 -47.60
N MET A 28 1.77 -6.76 -47.76
CA MET A 28 1.55 -8.10 -48.32
C MET A 28 0.72 -8.99 -47.41
N LYS A 29 0.78 -8.81 -46.08
CA LYS A 29 -0.02 -9.58 -45.12
C LYS A 29 -1.49 -9.24 -45.25
N TRP A 30 -1.82 -7.96 -45.42
CA TRP A 30 -3.18 -7.43 -45.47
C TRP A 30 -3.71 -7.19 -46.91
N HIS A 31 -3.04 -7.73 -47.92
CA HIS A 31 -3.51 -7.64 -49.30
C HIS A 31 -4.85 -8.38 -49.48
N PRO A 32 -5.81 -7.85 -50.27
CA PRO A 32 -7.11 -8.50 -50.51
C PRO A 32 -6.98 -9.94 -51.03
N ASP A 33 -6.05 -10.20 -51.97
CA ASP A 33 -5.81 -11.56 -52.49
C ASP A 33 -5.47 -12.60 -51.43
N ARG A 34 -4.90 -12.20 -50.29
CA ARG A 34 -4.49 -13.12 -49.21
C ARG A 34 -5.50 -13.17 -48.07
N ASN A 35 -6.52 -12.32 -48.09
CA ASN A 35 -7.55 -12.22 -47.06
C ASN A 35 -8.97 -12.28 -47.65
N PRO A 36 -9.30 -13.31 -48.46
CA PRO A 36 -10.64 -13.45 -49.01
C PRO A 36 -11.67 -13.61 -47.87
N GLY A 37 -12.75 -12.84 -47.92
CA GLY A 37 -13.80 -12.85 -46.89
C GLY A 37 -13.51 -12.03 -45.63
N ARG A 38 -12.35 -11.36 -45.54
CA ARG A 38 -12.00 -10.42 -44.45
C ARG A 38 -11.57 -9.05 -44.96
N GLU A 39 -12.16 -8.62 -46.07
CA GLU A 39 -11.77 -7.39 -46.79
C GLU A 39 -11.86 -6.14 -45.90
N ALA A 40 -12.90 -6.04 -45.07
CA ALA A 40 -13.09 -4.90 -44.16
C ALA A 40 -11.98 -4.81 -43.09
N GLU A 41 -11.64 -5.94 -42.45
CA GLU A 41 -10.57 -6.00 -41.45
C GLU A 41 -9.21 -5.73 -42.08
N ALA A 42 -8.96 -6.32 -43.26
CA ALA A 42 -7.72 -6.13 -44.00
C ALA A 42 -7.55 -4.66 -44.46
N TYR A 43 -8.63 -4.02 -44.90
CA TYR A 43 -8.63 -2.61 -45.27
C TYR A 43 -8.33 -1.69 -44.07
N ALA A 44 -8.99 -1.93 -42.93
CA ALA A 44 -8.75 -1.15 -41.71
C ALA A 44 -7.29 -1.28 -41.24
N ALA A 45 -6.77 -2.52 -41.15
CA ALA A 45 -5.38 -2.75 -40.77
C ALA A 45 -4.38 -2.14 -41.78
N PHE A 46 -4.66 -2.24 -43.07
CA PHE A 46 -3.84 -1.63 -44.12
C PHE A 46 -3.80 -0.10 -44.00
N GLN A 47 -4.94 0.51 -43.68
CA GLN A 47 -5.03 1.95 -43.47
C GLN A 47 -4.16 2.38 -42.28
N GLU A 48 -4.24 1.69 -41.14
CA GLU A 48 -3.41 1.97 -39.95
C GLU A 48 -1.92 1.84 -40.26
N ILE A 49 -1.52 0.80 -40.99
CA ILE A 49 -0.13 0.57 -41.41
C ILE A 49 0.35 1.67 -42.36
N ARG A 50 -0.51 2.14 -43.26
CA ARG A 50 -0.19 3.21 -44.22
C ARG A 50 0.02 4.54 -43.51
N GLU A 51 -0.86 4.88 -42.57
CA GLU A 51 -0.73 6.09 -41.74
C GLU A 51 0.54 6.04 -40.89
N ALA A 52 0.82 4.88 -40.29
CA ALA A 52 2.04 4.67 -39.52
C ALA A 52 3.30 4.87 -40.35
N TYR A 53 3.33 4.33 -41.57
CA TYR A 53 4.46 4.52 -42.48
C TYR A 53 4.60 5.97 -42.95
N ALA A 54 3.50 6.69 -43.18
CA ALA A 54 3.54 8.09 -43.60
C ALA A 54 4.29 8.95 -42.59
N ILE A 55 4.04 8.74 -41.29
CA ILE A 55 4.69 9.48 -40.20
C ILE A 55 6.14 9.02 -40.00
N LEU A 56 6.39 7.70 -39.98
CA LEU A 56 7.73 7.16 -39.68
C LEU A 56 8.74 7.27 -40.85
N SER A 57 8.25 7.42 -42.08
CA SER A 57 9.11 7.53 -43.26
C SER A 57 9.70 8.92 -43.47
N ASP A 58 9.08 9.95 -42.89
CA ASP A 58 9.55 11.33 -42.90
C ASP A 58 10.32 11.62 -41.59
N ALA A 59 11.57 12.08 -41.71
CA ALA A 59 12.41 12.34 -40.56
C ALA A 59 11.88 13.47 -39.66
N GLU A 60 11.24 14.48 -40.25
CA GLU A 60 10.69 15.62 -39.52
C GLU A 60 9.43 15.22 -38.74
N GLN A 61 8.52 14.49 -39.40
CA GLN A 61 7.31 13.98 -38.75
C GLN A 61 7.62 12.95 -37.67
N ARG A 62 8.60 12.06 -37.90
CA ARG A 62 9.06 11.11 -36.89
C ARG A 62 9.59 11.82 -35.65
N ARG A 63 10.41 12.87 -35.83
CA ARG A 63 10.94 13.66 -34.71
C ARG A 63 9.82 14.31 -33.91
N VAL A 64 8.86 14.95 -34.58
CA VAL A 64 7.71 15.59 -33.91
C VAL A 64 6.88 14.56 -33.17
N TYR A 65 6.62 13.39 -33.77
CA TYR A 65 5.91 12.30 -33.11
C TYR A 65 6.64 11.84 -31.85
N ASP A 66 7.95 11.59 -31.92
CA ASP A 66 8.75 11.13 -30.79
C ASP A 66 8.79 12.17 -29.66
N GLU A 67 8.91 13.46 -29.99
CA GLU A 67 8.90 14.58 -29.03
C GLU A 67 7.55 14.70 -28.32
N VAL A 68 6.45 14.70 -29.07
CA VAL A 68 5.10 14.78 -28.51
C VAL A 68 4.81 13.54 -27.67
N PHE A 69 5.15 12.35 -28.17
CA PHE A 69 4.97 11.11 -27.44
C PHE A 69 5.73 11.11 -26.11
N ALA A 70 6.99 11.57 -26.10
CA ALA A 70 7.77 11.67 -24.87
C ALA A 70 7.14 12.67 -23.86
N GLN A 71 6.68 13.83 -24.32
CA GLN A 71 6.01 14.82 -23.46
C GLN A 71 4.71 14.29 -22.86
N GLU A 72 3.88 13.64 -23.68
CA GLU A 72 2.63 13.05 -23.23
C GLU A 72 2.87 11.90 -22.24
N MET A 73 3.87 11.05 -22.49
CA MET A 73 4.24 9.99 -21.55
C MET A 73 4.73 10.56 -20.21
N GLN A 74 5.52 11.63 -20.23
CA GLN A 74 5.96 12.30 -19.00
C GLN A 74 4.79 12.91 -18.22
N ARG A 75 3.85 13.56 -18.90
CA ARG A 75 2.64 14.11 -18.28
C ARG A 75 1.81 13.01 -17.63
N TRP A 76 1.57 11.92 -18.36
CA TRP A 76 0.81 10.79 -17.83
C TRP A 76 1.51 10.13 -16.63
N GLN A 77 2.83 9.99 -16.68
CA GLN A 77 3.61 9.50 -15.54
C GLN A 77 3.46 10.44 -14.34
N ALA A 78 3.64 11.74 -14.54
CA ALA A 78 3.50 12.74 -13.48
C ALA A 78 2.09 12.77 -12.87
N GLU A 79 1.04 12.65 -13.70
CA GLU A 79 -0.34 12.56 -13.24
C GLU A 79 -0.59 11.30 -12.41
N ARG A 80 -0.05 10.16 -12.84
CA ARG A 80 -0.13 8.91 -12.08
C ARG A 80 0.60 8.99 -10.77
N ASP A 81 1.83 9.48 -10.77
CA ASP A 81 2.64 9.64 -9.55
C ASP A 81 1.93 10.60 -8.58
N ALA A 82 1.30 11.67 -9.09
CA ALA A 82 0.50 12.59 -8.29
C ALA A 82 -0.76 11.92 -7.71
N GLN A 83 -1.46 11.09 -8.50
CA GLN A 83 -2.60 10.31 -8.00
C GLN A 83 -2.17 9.33 -6.91
N GLU A 84 -1.10 8.56 -7.16
CA GLU A 84 -0.55 7.61 -6.18
C GLU A 84 -0.10 8.32 -4.90
N ALA A 85 0.52 9.50 -5.00
CA ALA A 85 0.88 10.31 -3.84
C ALA A 85 -0.36 10.79 -3.05
N GLN A 86 -1.39 11.27 -3.73
CA GLN A 86 -2.66 11.67 -3.10
C GLN A 86 -3.34 10.49 -2.39
N GLU A 87 -3.35 9.32 -3.01
CA GLU A 87 -3.90 8.10 -2.40
C GLU A 87 -3.11 7.68 -1.16
N GLN A 88 -1.78 7.73 -1.22
CA GLN A 88 -0.92 7.44 -0.08
C GLN A 88 -1.13 8.44 1.07
N GLU A 89 -1.26 9.73 0.77
CA GLU A 89 -1.55 10.75 1.77
C GLU A 89 -2.91 10.53 2.42
N ALA A 90 -3.95 10.25 1.61
CA ALA A 90 -5.28 9.93 2.11
C ALA A 90 -5.28 8.66 2.97
N GLN A 91 -4.51 7.63 2.58
CA GLN A 91 -4.35 6.42 3.37
C GLN A 91 -3.67 6.71 4.71
N ARG A 92 -2.55 7.45 4.71
CA ARG A 92 -1.85 7.85 5.94
C ARG A 92 -2.76 8.67 6.86
N GLU A 93 -3.57 9.56 6.31
CA GLU A 93 -4.52 10.33 7.09
C GLU A 93 -5.60 9.45 7.70
N ARG A 94 -6.17 8.51 6.92
CA ARG A 94 -7.13 7.51 7.43
C ARG A 94 -6.53 6.67 8.54
N GLU A 95 -5.31 6.18 8.36
CA GLU A 95 -4.58 5.40 9.36
C GLU A 95 -4.34 6.23 10.63
N ARG A 96 -3.92 7.49 10.49
CA ARG A 96 -3.72 8.40 11.62
C ARG A 96 -5.03 8.65 12.38
N LEU A 97 -6.13 8.87 11.67
CA LEU A 97 -7.45 9.06 12.28
C LEU A 97 -7.94 7.79 12.97
N ALA A 98 -7.75 6.63 12.34
CA ALA A 98 -8.09 5.33 12.91
C ALA A 98 -7.25 5.04 14.16
N GLN A 99 -5.96 5.35 14.13
CA GLN A 99 -5.05 5.21 15.26
C GLN A 99 -5.47 6.13 16.42
N ALA A 100 -5.74 7.41 16.14
CA ALA A 100 -6.22 8.35 17.16
C ALA A 100 -7.57 7.91 17.76
N HIS A 101 -8.46 7.37 16.93
CA HIS A 101 -9.73 6.80 17.37
C HIS A 101 -9.50 5.58 18.28
N TYR A 102 -8.62 4.67 17.89
CA TYR A 102 -8.25 3.50 18.67
C TYR A 102 -7.65 3.89 20.02
N GLU A 103 -6.67 4.80 20.05
CA GLU A 103 -6.04 5.31 21.28
C GLU A 103 -7.07 5.89 22.24
N LYS A 104 -8.00 6.68 21.73
CA LYS A 104 -9.10 7.23 22.52
C LYS A 104 -9.96 6.14 23.16
N MET A 105 -10.30 5.09 22.40
CA MET A 105 -11.12 3.98 22.89
C MET A 105 -10.39 3.15 23.94
N VAL A 106 -9.12 2.83 23.71
CA VAL A 106 -8.28 2.12 24.68
C VAL A 106 -8.14 2.94 25.97
N ALA A 107 -7.91 4.25 25.88
CA ALA A 107 -7.82 5.12 27.07
C ALA A 107 -9.12 5.11 27.91
N ILE A 108 -10.28 5.10 27.26
CA ILE A 108 -11.57 4.97 27.96
C ILE A 108 -11.64 3.59 28.63
N ALA A 109 -11.36 2.51 27.90
CA ALA A 109 -11.43 1.15 28.43
C ALA A 109 -10.49 0.97 29.63
N MET A 110 -9.24 1.43 29.56
CA MET A 110 -8.27 1.38 30.66
C MET A 110 -8.79 2.10 31.92
N ARG A 111 -9.36 3.29 31.77
CA ARG A 111 -9.93 4.02 32.90
C ARG A 111 -11.07 3.25 33.60
N PHE A 112 -11.91 2.55 32.84
CA PHE A 112 -12.98 1.71 33.40
C PHE A 112 -12.43 0.44 34.05
N ALA A 113 -11.40 -0.14 33.45
CA ALA A 113 -10.66 -1.27 33.98
C ALA A 113 -10.06 -0.93 35.36
N ASP A 114 -9.35 0.20 35.47
CA ASP A 114 -8.77 0.69 36.74
C ASP A 114 -9.82 0.92 37.84
N ALA A 115 -11.04 1.30 37.44
CA ALA A 115 -12.17 1.43 38.35
C ALA A 115 -12.79 0.08 38.77
N GLY A 116 -12.24 -1.05 38.32
CA GLY A 116 -12.62 -2.41 38.71
C GLY A 116 -13.75 -3.04 37.89
N HIS A 117 -14.08 -2.49 36.72
CA HIS A 117 -15.19 -3.00 35.90
C HIS A 117 -14.79 -4.25 35.12
N ASN A 118 -15.75 -5.14 34.90
CA ASN A 118 -15.56 -6.38 34.15
C ASN A 118 -15.60 -6.15 32.63
N ARG A 119 -14.96 -7.05 31.87
CA ARG A 119 -14.89 -7.05 30.40
C ARG A 119 -16.20 -6.66 29.69
N ASP A 120 -17.33 -7.24 30.08
CA ASP A 120 -18.62 -6.98 29.41
C ASP A 120 -19.10 -5.52 29.56
N VAL A 121 -18.74 -4.89 30.68
CA VAL A 121 -19.00 -3.46 30.92
C VAL A 121 -18.08 -2.60 30.05
N LEU A 122 -16.80 -2.97 29.92
CA LEU A 122 -15.87 -2.29 29.02
C LEU A 122 -16.40 -2.35 27.58
N PHE A 123 -16.81 -3.53 27.13
CA PHE A 123 -17.39 -3.74 25.82
C PHE A 123 -18.65 -2.88 25.59
N GLY A 124 -19.59 -2.89 26.54
CA GLY A 124 -20.81 -2.08 26.46
C GLY A 124 -20.55 -0.57 26.40
N VAL A 125 -19.57 -0.08 27.17
CA VAL A 125 -19.18 1.34 27.15
C VAL A 125 -18.56 1.73 25.81
N LEU A 126 -17.73 0.88 25.22
CA LEU A 126 -17.11 1.13 23.92
C LEU A 126 -18.15 1.19 22.80
N LEU A 127 -19.11 0.26 22.79
CA LEU A 127 -20.23 0.30 21.84
C LEU A 127 -21.04 1.60 21.94
N GLY A 128 -21.25 2.11 23.16
CA GLY A 128 -21.94 3.38 23.40
C GLY A 128 -21.12 4.63 23.02
N LYS A 129 -19.87 4.48 22.57
CA LYS A 129 -18.96 5.56 22.17
C LYS A 129 -18.59 5.51 20.69
N ASP A 130 -19.48 4.98 19.86
CA ASP A 130 -19.30 4.86 18.40
C ASP A 130 -18.13 3.94 18.01
N CYS A 131 -17.73 3.01 18.89
CA CYS A 131 -16.80 1.96 18.54
C CYS A 131 -17.53 0.81 17.87
N ASP A 132 -16.99 0.36 16.74
CA ASP A 132 -17.45 -0.87 16.08
C ASP A 132 -17.38 -2.07 17.03
N ALA A 133 -18.30 -3.03 16.89
CA ALA A 133 -18.43 -4.17 17.80
C ALA A 133 -17.21 -5.11 17.77
N GLU A 134 -16.59 -5.31 16.61
CA GLU A 134 -15.40 -6.15 16.50
C GLU A 134 -14.19 -5.46 17.16
N LEU A 135 -14.04 -4.16 16.93
CA LEU A 135 -12.98 -3.39 17.58
C LEU A 135 -13.19 -3.28 19.09
N ALA A 136 -14.42 -3.04 19.53
CA ALA A 136 -14.78 -2.94 20.94
C ALA A 136 -14.51 -4.26 21.68
N ALA A 137 -14.85 -5.40 21.08
CA ALA A 137 -14.57 -6.72 21.65
C ALA A 137 -13.06 -6.92 21.83
N ARG A 138 -12.28 -6.67 20.77
CA ARG A 138 -10.81 -6.80 20.82
C ARG A 138 -10.17 -5.90 21.87
N ILE A 139 -10.62 -4.65 22.00
CA ILE A 139 -10.12 -3.73 23.04
C ILE A 139 -10.51 -4.21 24.44
N ALA A 140 -11.76 -4.62 24.64
CA ALA A 140 -12.22 -5.10 25.95
C ALA A 140 -11.48 -6.37 26.39
N ASP A 141 -11.26 -7.31 25.46
CA ASP A 141 -10.47 -8.53 25.68
C ASP A 141 -9.02 -8.21 26.08
N SER A 142 -8.35 -7.34 25.32
CA SER A 142 -6.94 -7.03 25.55
C SER A 142 -6.71 -6.27 26.85
N VAL A 143 -7.57 -5.28 27.15
CA VAL A 143 -7.48 -4.49 28.40
C VAL A 143 -7.81 -5.34 29.63
N TRP A 144 -8.80 -6.23 29.53
CA TRP A 144 -9.15 -7.15 30.61
C TRP A 144 -8.01 -8.12 30.91
N ALA A 145 -7.47 -8.78 29.87
CA ALA A 145 -6.35 -9.70 30.02
C ALA A 145 -5.11 -9.01 30.61
N LEU A 146 -4.84 -7.77 30.19
CA LEU A 146 -3.77 -6.96 30.78
C LEU A 146 -4.00 -6.81 32.28
N GLN A 147 -5.18 -6.37 32.71
CA GLN A 147 -5.46 -6.13 34.13
C GLN A 147 -5.41 -7.40 34.99
N GLU A 148 -5.84 -8.56 34.47
CA GLU A 148 -5.71 -9.84 35.15
C GLU A 148 -4.23 -10.17 35.44
N ALA A 149 -3.35 -9.98 34.45
CA ALA A 149 -1.91 -10.19 34.63
C ALA A 149 -1.28 -9.25 35.68
N TRP A 150 -1.75 -8.00 35.78
CA TRP A 150 -1.34 -7.08 36.84
C TRP A 150 -1.84 -7.54 38.23
N ARG A 151 -3.05 -8.09 38.33
CA ARG A 151 -3.59 -8.60 39.62
C ARG A 151 -2.84 -9.84 40.09
N GLU A 152 -2.49 -10.75 39.18
CA GLU A 152 -1.73 -11.96 39.50
C GLU A 152 -0.29 -11.64 39.96
N SER A 153 0.35 -10.65 39.34
CA SER A 153 1.68 -10.17 39.75
C SER A 153 1.67 -9.40 41.07
N ALA A 154 0.61 -8.64 41.36
CA ALA A 154 0.43 -8.00 42.67
C ALA A 154 0.20 -9.05 43.79
N ALA A 155 -0.60 -10.10 43.52
CA ALA A 155 -0.88 -11.16 44.49
C ALA A 155 0.35 -12.02 44.83
N THR A 156 1.32 -12.14 43.92
CA THR A 156 2.57 -12.87 44.16
C THR A 156 3.62 -12.07 44.95
N THR A 157 3.49 -10.74 45.02
CA THR A 157 4.43 -9.86 45.75
C THR A 157 4.10 -9.75 47.24
N ASP A 158 2.85 -9.99 47.63
CA ASP A 158 2.35 -9.81 49.02
C ASP A 158 2.33 -11.10 49.86
N SER A 159 3.05 -12.15 49.43
CA SER A 159 3.17 -13.41 50.18
C SER A 159 4.24 -13.27 51.28
N PRO A 160 3.92 -13.42 52.59
CA PRO A 160 4.83 -13.11 53.70
C PRO A 160 5.96 -14.13 53.93
N ASP A 161 6.10 -15.15 53.08
CA ASP A 161 7.02 -16.27 53.33
C ASP A 161 8.39 -16.19 52.63
N ASN A 162 8.72 -15.11 51.90
CA ASN A 162 10.06 -14.93 51.32
C ASN A 162 10.95 -13.97 52.13
N ALA A 163 11.02 -14.20 53.44
CA ALA A 163 12.10 -13.68 54.28
C ALA A 163 13.32 -14.61 54.21
N ALA A 164 13.94 -14.72 53.03
CA ALA A 164 15.24 -15.36 52.86
C ALA A 164 16.34 -14.29 52.77
N THR A 165 17.01 -14.08 53.90
CA THR A 165 18.30 -13.42 54.11
C THR A 165 19.12 -13.13 52.85
N ILE A 166 19.23 -11.86 52.46
CA ILE A 166 20.33 -11.36 51.63
C ILE A 166 20.93 -10.15 52.35
N LYS A 167 22.21 -10.26 52.69
CA LYS A 167 23.04 -9.18 53.24
C LYS A 167 23.25 -8.06 52.20
N PRO A 168 23.55 -6.82 52.64
CA PRO A 168 23.62 -5.67 51.76
C PRO A 168 24.98 -5.63 51.05
N ASP A 169 24.99 -5.59 49.72
CA ASP A 169 25.99 -4.79 49.03
C ASP A 169 25.57 -4.43 47.60
N GLU A 170 26.03 -3.24 47.22
CA GLU A 170 26.07 -2.64 45.89
C GLU A 170 24.77 -2.13 45.22
N ALA A 171 24.72 -0.79 45.21
CA ALA A 171 23.95 0.07 44.33
C ALA A 171 23.95 -0.40 42.86
N THR A 172 22.77 -0.42 42.22
CA THR A 172 22.62 -0.05 40.80
C THR A 172 21.19 0.43 40.52
N SER A 173 21.14 1.63 39.96
CA SER A 173 20.07 2.50 39.45
C SER A 173 18.76 1.89 38.89
N PRO A 174 17.67 2.69 38.84
CA PRO A 174 16.31 2.26 38.47
C PRO A 174 16.10 2.21 36.94
N GLN A 175 16.87 1.39 36.23
CA GLN A 175 16.76 1.27 34.75
C GLN A 175 16.00 0.02 34.25
N ARG A 176 15.65 -0.93 35.12
CA ARG A 176 15.01 -2.20 34.69
C ARG A 176 13.50 -2.15 34.44
N ALA A 177 12.76 -1.26 35.11
CA ALA A 177 11.30 -1.19 34.94
C ALA A 177 10.92 -0.61 33.56
N SER A 178 11.73 0.32 33.03
CA SER A 178 11.53 0.92 31.73
C SER A 178 11.73 -0.07 30.58
N SER A 179 12.67 -1.03 30.72
CA SER A 179 13.00 -1.95 29.63
C SER A 179 11.96 -3.05 29.41
N ALA A 180 11.26 -3.50 30.45
CA ALA A 180 10.18 -4.50 30.34
C ALA A 180 8.91 -3.89 29.72
N PHE A 181 8.64 -2.62 30.05
CA PHE A 181 7.55 -1.84 29.45
C PHE A 181 7.83 -1.51 27.98
N GLU A 182 9.05 -1.07 27.63
CA GLU A 182 9.46 -0.82 26.24
C GLU A 182 9.49 -2.08 25.37
N SER A 183 9.90 -3.23 25.92
CA SER A 183 9.95 -4.50 25.16
C SER A 183 8.57 -5.09 24.89
N PHE A 184 7.60 -4.86 25.77
CA PHE A 184 6.20 -5.20 25.52
C PHE A 184 5.58 -4.30 24.43
N TRP A 185 5.85 -2.99 24.47
CA TRP A 185 5.40 -2.05 23.42
C TRP A 185 6.10 -2.27 22.07
N GLN A 186 7.40 -2.59 22.04
CA GLN A 186 8.12 -2.96 20.82
C GLN A 186 7.64 -4.29 20.23
N GLY A 187 7.23 -5.25 21.07
CA GLY A 187 6.65 -6.52 20.62
C GLY A 187 5.26 -6.38 20.01
N LEU A 188 4.48 -5.38 20.46
CA LEU A 188 3.11 -5.15 19.99
C LEU A 188 3.01 -4.19 18.78
N PHE A 189 3.98 -3.27 18.61
CA PHE A 189 4.00 -2.25 17.54
C PHE A 189 5.17 -2.36 16.54
N GLY A 190 5.91 -3.49 16.54
CA GLY A 190 7.08 -3.70 15.68
C GLY A 190 6.79 -3.61 14.18
N LEU A 191 7.19 -2.48 13.58
CA LEU A 191 7.34 -2.25 12.14
C LEU A 191 8.15 -3.37 11.49
N ARG A 192 7.59 -3.90 10.40
CA ARG A 192 8.33 -4.63 9.36
C ARG A 192 9.06 -3.60 8.50
N GLN A 193 10.40 -3.54 8.59
CA GLN A 193 11.21 -3.00 7.48
C GLN A 193 11.13 -3.91 6.27
#